data_AF-A0A0G0N5Y7-F1
#
_entry.id   AF-A0A0G0N5Y7-F1
#
_cell.length_a   1.000
_cell.length_b   1.000
_cell.length_c   1.000
_cell.angle_alpha   90.00
_cell.angle_beta   90.00
_cell.angle_gamma   90.00
#
_symmetry.space_group_name_H-M   'P 1'
#
loop_
_entity.id
_entity.type
_entity.pdbx_description
1 polymer ?
#
loop_
_entity_poly.entity_id
_entity_poly.type
_entity_poly.pdbx_seq_one_letter_code
_entity_poly.pdbx_strand_id
1 'polypeptide(L)'
;MRTEVKFPVLERLAGKTMTNYPIGDFLIKVKNAAAAGKKDVVVPQSKLILSVAAVLKKEKYLSDVGISDGQVTVKISYMKKMPVLVELKLVSKPGKRVYIGVEEIREHKGLSFFILSTPMGIMASKDALKKNIGGEVIAEIH
;
A
#
# COMPACT_ATOMS: atom_id res chain seq x y z
N MET A 1 5.48 48.73 -11.78
CA MET A 1 6.30 47.57 -11.38
C MET A 1 5.69 46.99 -10.11
N ARG A 2 4.96 45.87 -10.20
CA ARG A 2 4.44 45.15 -9.02
C ARG A 2 5.52 44.17 -8.56
N THR A 3 6.07 44.38 -7.38
CA THR A 3 7.03 43.48 -6.76
C THR A 3 6.29 42.23 -6.30
N GLU A 4 6.59 41.07 -6.90
CA GLU A 4 6.12 39.78 -6.40
C GLU A 4 6.77 39.50 -5.04
N VAL A 5 5.96 39.51 -3.99
CA VAL A 5 6.38 39.03 -2.67
C VAL A 5 6.47 37.50 -2.76
N LYS A 6 7.67 36.97 -2.93
CA LYS A 6 7.93 35.53 -2.81
C LYS A 6 7.85 35.14 -1.33
N PHE A 7 6.80 34.40 -0.97
CA PHE A 7 6.65 33.79 0.35
C PHE A 7 7.46 32.47 0.39
N PRO A 8 8.63 32.42 1.07
CA PRO A 8 9.55 31.28 1.00
C PRO A 8 8.99 30.00 1.66
N VAL A 9 7.93 30.14 2.47
CA VAL A 9 7.34 29.04 3.23
C VAL A 9 6.41 28.19 2.35
N LEU A 10 5.79 28.77 1.32
CA LEU A 10 4.84 28.06 0.45
C LEU A 10 5.52 27.13 -0.55
N GLU A 11 6.72 27.47 -1.04
CA GLU A 11 7.49 26.58 -1.94
C GLU A 11 7.98 25.29 -1.23
N ARG A 12 8.15 25.32 0.10
CA ARG A 12 8.53 24.13 0.89
C ARG A 12 7.37 23.15 1.13
N LEU A 13 6.14 23.57 0.88
CA LEU A 13 4.94 22.74 1.09
C LEU A 13 4.50 21.99 -0.18
N ALA A 14 5.07 22.32 -1.34
CA ALA A 14 4.73 21.70 -2.62
C ALA A 14 5.13 20.22 -2.76
N GLY A 15 5.91 19.67 -1.81
CA GLY A 15 6.39 18.28 -1.82
C GLY A 15 5.89 17.40 -0.67
N LYS A 16 5.04 17.90 0.23
CA LYS A 16 4.61 17.18 1.42
C LYS A 16 3.11 17.37 1.64
N THR A 17 2.30 16.68 0.85
CA THR A 17 0.96 16.31 1.31
C THR A 17 1.17 15.51 2.59
N MET A 18 0.93 16.14 3.73
CA MET A 18 0.94 15.51 5.03
C MET A 18 -0.35 14.68 5.14
N THR A 19 -0.43 13.62 4.34
CA THR A 19 -1.48 12.62 4.47
C THR A 19 -1.14 11.79 5.69
N ASN A 20 -2.02 11.81 6.70
CA ASN A 20 -1.86 11.06 7.95
C ASN A 20 -2.00 9.53 7.77
N TYR A 21 -1.72 9.00 6.56
CA TYR A 21 -1.87 7.59 6.23
C TYR A 21 -0.78 7.06 5.27
N PRO A 22 0.47 6.88 5.77
CA PRO A 22 1.60 6.45 4.95
C PRO A 22 1.38 5.14 4.18
N ILE A 23 0.64 4.18 4.77
CA ILE A 23 0.33 2.91 4.10
C ILE A 23 -0.57 3.15 2.88
N GLY A 24 -1.63 3.94 3.03
CA GLY A 24 -2.55 4.25 1.95
C GLY A 24 -1.84 4.97 0.81
N ASP A 25 -1.02 5.96 1.12
CA ASP A 25 -0.24 6.69 0.12
C ASP A 25 0.71 5.77 -0.65
N PHE A 26 1.39 4.86 0.05
CA PHE A 26 2.25 3.86 -0.56
C PHE A 26 1.47 2.96 -1.53
N LEU A 27 0.35 2.39 -1.09
CA LEU A 27 -0.46 1.50 -1.92
C LEU A 27 -1.04 2.20 -3.15
N ILE A 28 -1.49 3.45 -3.00
CA ILE A 28 -1.97 4.26 -4.12
C ILE A 28 -0.85 4.60 -5.09
N LYS A 29 0.37 4.91 -4.61
CA LYS A 29 1.54 5.12 -5.49
C LYS A 29 1.88 3.86 -6.29
N VAL A 30 1.87 2.69 -5.65
CA VAL A 30 2.11 1.40 -6.33
C VAL A 30 1.04 1.14 -7.39
N LYS A 31 -0.25 1.32 -7.05
CA LYS A 31 -1.36 1.19 -8.01
C LYS A 31 -1.17 2.10 -9.22
N ASN A 32 -0.93 3.38 -8.99
CA ASN A 32 -0.81 4.37 -10.07
C ASN A 32 0.43 4.10 -10.94
N ALA A 33 1.53 3.65 -10.34
CA ALA A 33 2.73 3.26 -11.07
C ALA A 33 2.51 2.01 -11.94
N ALA A 34 1.79 1.00 -11.41
CA ALA A 34 1.40 -0.19 -12.17
C ALA A 34 0.53 0.18 -13.38
N ALA A 35 -0.50 1.01 -13.17
CA ALA A 35 -1.38 1.49 -14.22
C ALA A 35 -0.63 2.31 -15.29
N ALA A 36 0.41 3.06 -14.89
CA ALA A 36 1.27 3.82 -15.79
C ALA A 36 2.39 2.99 -16.46
N GLY A 37 2.46 1.66 -16.22
CA GLY A 37 3.48 0.79 -16.79
C GLY A 37 4.90 1.02 -16.25
N LYS A 38 5.04 1.63 -15.06
CA LYS A 38 6.34 1.86 -14.42
C LYS A 38 6.89 0.58 -13.81
N LYS A 39 8.22 0.42 -13.82
CA LYS A 39 8.87 -0.78 -13.28
C LYS A 39 8.95 -0.78 -11.77
N ASP A 40 9.12 0.40 -11.17
CA ASP A 40 9.41 0.56 -9.77
C ASP A 40 8.80 1.83 -9.16
N VAL A 41 8.72 1.82 -7.83
CA VAL A 41 8.27 2.95 -7.01
C VAL A 41 9.24 3.12 -5.86
N VAL A 42 9.66 4.36 -5.63
CA VAL A 42 10.51 4.73 -4.50
C VAL A 42 9.70 5.55 -3.50
N VAL A 43 9.78 5.19 -2.23
CA VAL A 43 9.13 5.92 -1.12
C VAL A 43 10.05 6.02 0.09
N PRO A 44 9.83 6.99 0.99
CA PRO A 44 10.54 7.04 2.27
C PRO A 44 10.32 5.76 3.08
N GLN A 45 11.37 5.30 3.75
CA GLN A 45 11.31 4.09 4.56
C GLN A 45 10.40 4.26 5.78
N SER A 46 9.57 3.25 6.02
CA SER A 46 8.76 3.11 7.22
C SER A 46 8.59 1.63 7.55
N LYS A 47 8.55 1.28 8.84
CA LYS A 47 8.30 -0.10 9.29
C LYS A 47 6.99 -0.63 8.70
N LEU A 48 5.94 0.19 8.69
CA LEU A 48 4.64 -0.16 8.14
C LEU A 48 4.69 -0.42 6.63
N ILE A 49 5.38 0.45 5.88
CA ILE A 49 5.56 0.29 4.43
C ILE A 49 6.31 -1.01 4.14
N LEU A 50 7.38 -1.30 4.88
CA LEU A 50 8.16 -2.53 4.74
C LEU A 50 7.31 -3.77 5.00
N SER A 51 6.48 -3.77 6.04
CA SER A 51 5.57 -4.89 6.33
C SER A 51 4.57 -5.13 5.21
N VAL A 52 3.95 -4.07 4.67
CA VAL A 52 3.02 -4.18 3.54
C VAL A 52 3.73 -4.64 2.27
N ALA A 53 4.90 -4.08 1.96
CA ALA A 53 5.70 -4.46 0.80
C ALA A 53 6.15 -5.93 0.88
N ALA A 54 6.49 -6.43 2.08
CA ALA A 54 6.82 -7.83 2.30
C ALA A 54 5.63 -8.76 2.03
N VAL A 55 4.41 -8.38 2.46
CA VAL A 55 3.18 -9.11 2.12
C VAL A 55 2.97 -9.13 0.61
N LEU A 56 3.03 -7.97 -0.06
CA LEU A 56 2.86 -7.90 -1.51
C LEU A 56 3.92 -8.70 -2.29
N LYS A 57 5.17 -8.75 -1.81
CA LYS A 57 6.25 -9.57 -2.39
C LYS A 57 5.98 -11.07 -2.20
N LYS A 58 5.57 -11.48 -1.00
CA LYS A 58 5.19 -12.88 -0.71
C LYS A 58 4.05 -13.37 -1.61
N GLU A 59 3.11 -12.48 -1.91
CA GLU A 59 1.98 -12.75 -2.82
C GLU A 59 2.28 -12.49 -4.29
N LYS A 60 3.53 -12.16 -4.64
CA LYS A 60 4.03 -11.94 -6.00
C LYS A 60 3.43 -10.73 -6.74
N TYR A 61 2.73 -9.82 -6.06
CA TYR A 61 2.35 -8.52 -6.64
C TYR A 61 3.55 -7.60 -6.84
N LEU A 62 4.55 -7.72 -5.98
CA LEU A 62 5.86 -7.11 -6.15
C LEU A 62 6.89 -8.20 -6.45
N SER A 63 7.78 -7.94 -7.41
CA SER A 63 8.86 -8.87 -7.74
C SER A 63 10.03 -8.71 -6.79
N ASP A 64 10.25 -7.49 -6.29
CA ASP A 64 11.34 -7.20 -5.37
C ASP A 64 11.08 -5.98 -4.47
N VAL A 65 11.79 -5.92 -3.35
CA VAL A 65 11.77 -4.82 -2.36
C VAL A 65 13.20 -4.59 -1.92
N GLY A 66 13.75 -3.41 -2.21
CA GLY A 66 15.08 -2.97 -1.83
C GLY A 66 15.03 -1.80 -0.86
N ILE A 67 16.07 -1.67 -0.03
CA ILE A 67 16.22 -0.58 0.94
C ILE A 67 17.58 0.06 0.71
N SER A 68 17.62 1.37 0.50
CA SER A 68 18.86 2.16 0.39
C SER A 68 18.60 3.58 0.86
N ASP A 69 19.54 4.17 1.59
CA ASP A 69 19.55 5.61 1.93
C ASP A 69 18.24 6.13 2.54
N GLY A 70 17.63 5.33 3.44
CA GLY A 70 16.36 5.68 4.08
C GLY A 70 15.14 5.63 3.15
N GLN A 71 15.27 5.00 1.99
CA GLN A 71 14.21 4.80 1.01
C GLN A 71 13.93 3.32 0.78
N VAL A 72 12.70 3.02 0.38
CA VAL A 72 12.22 1.70 -0.03
C VAL A 72 11.88 1.77 -1.51
N THR A 73 12.55 0.94 -2.30
CA THR A 73 12.28 0.76 -3.72
C THR A 73 11.54 -0.56 -3.91
N VAL A 74 10.34 -0.51 -4.46
CA VAL A 74 9.55 -1.70 -4.78
C VAL A 74 9.47 -1.88 -6.29
N LYS A 75 9.71 -3.11 -6.76
CA LYS A 75 9.58 -3.48 -8.18
C LYS A 75 8.25 -4.17 -8.40
N ILE A 76 7.48 -3.70 -9.38
CA ILE A 76 6.14 -4.20 -9.68
C ILE A 76 6.26 -5.47 -10.52
N SER A 77 5.49 -6.51 -10.18
CA SER A 77 5.44 -7.74 -10.99
C SER A 77 4.62 -7.53 -12.26
N TYR A 78 5.14 -8.03 -13.38
CA TYR A 78 4.46 -8.01 -14.68
C TYR A 78 4.38 -9.42 -15.26
N MET A 79 3.26 -9.73 -15.91
CA MET A 79 3.05 -10.96 -16.69
C MET A 79 2.53 -10.57 -18.08
N LYS A 80 3.20 -11.04 -19.14
CA LYS A 80 2.85 -10.70 -20.54
C LYS A 80 2.67 -9.18 -20.76
N LYS A 81 3.54 -8.36 -20.15
CA LYS A 81 3.52 -6.88 -20.15
C LYS A 81 2.34 -6.22 -19.40
N MET A 82 1.46 -6.99 -18.76
CA MET A 82 0.42 -6.48 -17.87
C MET A 82 0.88 -6.54 -16.42
N PRO A 83 0.62 -5.51 -15.58
CA PRO A 83 0.95 -5.59 -14.17
C PRO A 83 0.10 -6.69 -13.51
N VAL A 84 0.72 -7.47 -12.63
CA VAL A 84 0.02 -8.50 -11.83
C VAL A 84 -0.94 -7.84 -10.83
N LEU A 85 -0.59 -6.65 -10.34
CA LEU A 85 -1.49 -5.82 -9.55
C LEU A 85 -2.43 -5.07 -10.51
N VAL A 86 -3.62 -5.63 -10.73
CA VAL A 86 -4.60 -5.09 -11.68
C VAL A 86 -5.51 -4.08 -10.98
N GLU A 87 -6.12 -4.47 -9.87
CA GLU A 87 -7.01 -3.60 -9.12
C GLU A 87 -6.67 -3.61 -7.63
N LEU A 88 -6.35 -2.42 -7.11
CA LEU A 88 -6.18 -2.19 -5.68
C LEU A 88 -7.19 -1.13 -5.22
N LYS A 89 -7.91 -1.47 -4.16
CA LYS A 89 -8.88 -0.60 -3.49
C LYS A 89 -8.46 -0.41 -2.04
N LEU A 90 -8.31 0.86 -1.66
CA LEU A 90 -8.05 1.22 -0.26
C LEU A 90 -9.37 1.20 0.51
N VAL A 91 -9.47 0.32 1.51
CA VAL A 91 -10.71 0.07 2.25
C VAL A 91 -10.75 0.92 3.52
N SER A 92 -9.76 0.77 4.40
CA SER A 92 -9.63 1.60 5.60
C SER A 92 -8.95 2.94 5.30
N LYS A 93 -9.53 4.02 5.81
CA LYS A 93 -9.02 5.39 5.68
C LYS A 93 -9.07 6.07 7.06
N PRO A 94 -8.28 7.12 7.33
CA PRO A 94 -8.26 7.79 8.64
C PRO A 94 -9.64 8.16 9.21
N GLY A 95 -10.57 8.61 8.36
CA GLY A 95 -11.94 8.95 8.77
C GLY A 95 -12.96 7.80 8.72
N LYS A 96 -12.56 6.61 8.23
CA LYS A 96 -13.42 5.42 8.14
C LYS A 96 -12.57 4.16 8.24
N ARG A 97 -12.40 3.66 9.46
CA ARG A 97 -11.74 2.38 9.72
C ARG A 97 -12.73 1.25 9.48
N VAL A 98 -12.30 0.21 8.78
CA VAL A 98 -13.12 -0.97 8.46
C VAL A 98 -12.42 -2.18 9.05
N TYR A 99 -13.16 -2.98 9.81
CA TYR A 99 -12.67 -4.19 10.45
C TYR A 99 -13.53 -5.36 10.01
N ILE A 100 -12.91 -6.51 9.80
CA ILE A 100 -13.61 -7.74 9.43
C ILE A 100 -13.23 -8.87 10.38
N GLY A 101 -14.22 -9.70 10.69
CA GLY A 101 -14.04 -10.92 11.47
C GLY A 101 -13.47 -12.07 10.62
N VAL A 102 -13.02 -13.13 11.28
CA VAL A 102 -12.47 -14.31 10.58
C VAL A 102 -13.49 -15.01 9.67
N GLU A 103 -14.76 -15.04 10.08
CA GLU A 103 -15.84 -15.62 9.27
C GLU A 103 -16.06 -14.84 7.98
N GLU A 104 -16.10 -13.50 8.05
CA GLU A 104 -16.23 -12.64 6.88
C GLU A 104 -15.02 -12.77 5.93
N ILE A 105 -13.80 -12.92 6.47
CA ILE A 105 -12.62 -13.24 5.65
C ILE A 105 -12.81 -14.58 4.92
N ARG A 106 -13.45 -15.57 5.57
CA ARG A 106 -13.68 -16.91 5.01
C ARG A 106 -14.71 -16.88 3.87
N GLU A 107 -15.76 -16.08 4.01
CA GLU A 107 -16.80 -15.89 2.98
C GLU A 107 -16.23 -15.31 1.68
N HIS A 108 -15.23 -14.42 1.78
CA HIS A 108 -14.58 -13.78 0.62
C HIS A 108 -13.39 -14.59 0.05
N LYS A 109 -13.11 -15.77 0.60
CA LYS A 109 -11.94 -16.56 0.23
C LYS A 109 -12.00 -16.96 -1.24
N GLY A 110 -10.99 -16.54 -2.00
CA GLY A 110 -10.87 -16.85 -3.43
C GLY A 110 -11.56 -15.85 -4.36
N LEU A 111 -12.31 -14.89 -3.82
CA LEU A 111 -12.90 -13.78 -4.57
C LEU A 111 -12.03 -12.52 -4.49
N SER A 112 -11.55 -12.22 -3.29
CA SER A 112 -10.74 -11.02 -3.01
C SER A 112 -9.53 -11.38 -2.17
N PHE A 113 -8.44 -10.63 -2.38
CA PHE A 113 -7.26 -10.66 -1.52
C PHE A 113 -7.25 -9.44 -0.59
N PHE A 114 -7.33 -9.66 0.72
CA PHE A 114 -7.19 -8.58 1.70
C PHE A 114 -5.78 -8.49 2.30
N ILE A 115 -5.32 -7.25 2.48
CA ILE A 115 -4.22 -6.89 3.38
C ILE A 115 -4.82 -6.41 4.69
N LEU A 116 -4.46 -7.07 5.80
CA LEU A 116 -5.05 -6.84 7.11
C LEU A 116 -4.01 -6.34 8.10
N SER A 117 -4.38 -5.34 8.91
CA SER A 117 -3.68 -5.04 10.16
C SER A 117 -4.32 -5.85 11.28
N THR A 118 -3.57 -6.78 11.86
CA THR A 118 -4.05 -7.66 12.93
C THR A 118 -3.24 -7.44 14.21
N PRO A 119 -3.69 -7.96 15.37
CA PRO A 119 -2.87 -7.95 16.59
C PRO A 119 -1.51 -8.64 16.44
N MET A 120 -1.36 -9.54 15.46
CA MET A 120 -0.12 -10.24 15.15
C MET A 120 0.69 -9.57 14.00
N GLY A 121 0.36 -8.32 13.65
CA GLY A 121 1.00 -7.56 12.58
C GLY A 121 0.22 -7.56 11.26
N ILE A 122 0.83 -6.97 10.24
CA ILE A 122 0.24 -6.86 8.90
C ILE A 122 0.41 -8.18 8.14
N MET A 123 -0.67 -8.71 7.59
CA MET A 123 -0.63 -9.98 6.84
C MET A 123 -1.73 -10.08 5.79
N ALA A 124 -1.62 -11.11 4.94
CA ALA A 124 -2.65 -11.48 3.98
C ALA A 124 -3.85 -12.15 4.67
N SER A 125 -5.04 -11.97 4.10
CA SER A 125 -6.27 -12.72 4.44
C SER A 125 -6.05 -14.22 4.61
N LYS A 126 -5.30 -14.86 3.69
CA LYS A 126 -4.99 -16.29 3.77
C LYS A 126 -4.19 -16.69 5.02
N ASP A 127 -3.30 -15.81 5.49
CA ASP A 127 -2.50 -16.05 6.69
C ASP A 127 -3.34 -15.77 7.95
N ALA A 128 -4.21 -14.76 7.90
CA ALA A 128 -5.16 -14.44 8.97
C ALA A 128 -6.15 -15.60 9.20
N LEU A 129 -6.66 -16.22 8.13
CA LEU A 129 -7.52 -17.41 8.19
C LEU A 129 -6.82 -18.59 8.87
N LYS A 130 -5.55 -18.85 8.53
CA LYS A 130 -4.76 -19.93 9.15
C LYS A 130 -4.55 -19.71 10.65
N LYS A 131 -4.45 -18.44 11.06
CA LYS A 131 -4.26 -18.03 12.45
C LYS A 131 -5.57 -17.82 13.21
N ASN A 132 -6.71 -17.95 12.54
CA ASN A 132 -8.04 -17.70 13.07
C ASN A 132 -8.22 -16.29 13.68
N ILE A 133 -7.71 -15.25 13.01
CA ILE A 133 -7.77 -13.85 13.48
C ILE A 133 -8.38 -12.92 12.42
N GLY A 134 -9.12 -11.92 12.90
CA GLY A 134 -9.59 -10.78 12.10
C GLY A 134 -8.65 -9.57 12.18
N GLY A 135 -9.09 -8.44 11.64
CA GLY A 135 -8.31 -7.21 11.68
C GLY A 135 -8.90 -6.05 10.89
N GLU A 136 -8.17 -4.93 10.86
CA GLU A 136 -8.48 -3.76 10.02
C GLU A 136 -8.16 -4.10 8.56
N VAL A 137 -9.12 -3.87 7.66
CA VAL A 137 -8.92 -4.04 6.21
C VAL A 137 -8.21 -2.82 5.64
N ILE A 138 -6.90 -2.93 5.43
CA ILE A 138 -6.11 -1.87 4.83
C ILE A 138 -6.54 -1.70 3.36
N ALA A 139 -6.46 -2.80 2.60
CA ALA A 139 -6.75 -2.80 1.18
C ALA A 139 -7.29 -4.15 0.72
N GLU A 140 -8.03 -4.07 -0.38
CA GLU A 140 -8.58 -5.18 -1.15
C GLU A 140 -7.94 -5.16 -2.54
N ILE A 141 -7.53 -6.33 -3.02
CA ILE A 141 -6.93 -6.53 -4.35
C ILE A 141 -7.75 -7.59 -5.09
N HIS A 142 -8.04 -7.31 -6.36
CA HIS A 142 -8.74 -8.20 -7.30
C HIS A 142 -7.83 -8.56 -8.49
#